data_AF-A0A527VY21-F1
#
_entry.id   AF-A0A527VY21-F1
#
_cell.length_a   1.000
_cell.length_b   1.000
_cell.length_c   1.000
_cell.angle_alpha   90.00
_cell.angle_beta   90.00
_cell.angle_gamma   90.00
#
_symmetry.space_group_name_H-M   'P 1'
#
loop_
_entity.id
_entity.type
_entity.pdbx_description
1 polymer ?
#
loop_
_entity_poly.entity_id
_entity_poly.type
_entity_poly.pdbx_seq_one_letter_code
_entity_poly.pdbx_strand_id
1 'polypeptide(L)'
;MRWLSKERWRPRLATVVIAILIVVMALPLVGLFFFRLYENQLIRQTEGELIAQGAVVAAVYAREVRAAGIPQEKLGAPISADPARDNNYPYEPIEPRLDLASDDVMPMRPAAAPAASDPAFAAIGAKLSGILDETQKTTLAGFRLLDPRGVVIAGGDEIGQSLSGVEEVRAALSGAYASELRLRIPDQPPPPLYSVSRGTRVRVFVAMPVELDG
;
A
#
# COMPACT_ATOMS: atom_id res chain seq x y z
N MET A 1 -54.83 -2.73 -39.41
CA MET A 1 -53.38 -2.44 -39.35
C MET A 1 -53.19 -0.93 -39.12
N ARG A 2 -53.11 -0.49 -37.85
CA ARG A 2 -52.85 0.93 -37.50
C ARG A 2 -51.34 1.14 -37.55
N TRP A 3 -50.87 1.80 -38.60
CA TRP A 3 -49.51 2.29 -38.68
C TRP A 3 -49.34 3.37 -37.61
N LEU A 4 -48.53 3.12 -36.59
CA LEU A 4 -48.10 4.16 -35.67
C LEU A 4 -47.35 5.23 -36.49
N SER A 5 -47.94 6.41 -36.59
CA SER A 5 -47.28 7.60 -37.10
C SER A 5 -46.04 7.85 -36.25
N LYS A 6 -44.86 7.54 -36.81
CA LYS A 6 -43.57 7.84 -36.21
C LYS A 6 -43.40 9.36 -36.24
N GLU A 7 -43.84 10.00 -35.16
CA GLU A 7 -43.72 11.45 -34.96
C GLU A 7 -42.25 11.86 -35.11
N ARG A 8 -41.94 12.60 -36.19
CA ARG A 8 -40.57 13.04 -36.46
C ARG A 8 -40.26 14.20 -35.54
N TRP A 9 -39.53 13.91 -34.46
CA TRP A 9 -39.03 14.92 -33.53
C TRP A 9 -38.26 16.03 -34.27
N ARG A 10 -38.67 17.29 -34.07
CA ARG A 10 -38.06 18.49 -34.66
C ARG A 10 -37.65 19.43 -33.52
N PRO A 11 -36.48 19.20 -32.88
CA PRO A 11 -36.01 20.06 -31.82
C PRO A 11 -35.80 21.49 -32.34
N ARG A 12 -36.09 22.49 -31.50
CA ARG A 12 -35.79 23.89 -31.82
C ARG A 12 -34.27 24.07 -31.88
N LEU A 13 -33.78 24.94 -32.77
CA LEU A 13 -32.34 25.22 -32.91
C LEU A 13 -31.69 25.57 -31.57
N ALA A 14 -32.37 26.38 -30.75
CA ALA A 14 -31.92 26.73 -29.40
C ALA A 14 -31.70 25.51 -28.50
N THR A 15 -32.55 24.48 -28.58
CA THR A 15 -32.42 23.24 -27.80
C THR A 15 -31.15 22.48 -28.21
N VAL A 16 -30.86 22.40 -29.51
CA VAL A 16 -29.66 21.74 -30.02
C VAL A 16 -28.40 22.47 -29.56
N VAL A 17 -28.39 23.81 -29.67
CA VAL A 17 -27.25 24.65 -29.23
C VAL A 17 -27.03 24.52 -27.73
N ILE A 18 -28.08 24.61 -26.90
CA ILE A 18 -27.98 24.44 -25.45
C ILE A 18 -27.47 23.03 -25.10
N ALA A 19 -27.97 21.98 -25.76
CA ALA A 19 -27.52 20.61 -25.52
C ALA A 19 -26.02 20.45 -25.84
N ILE A 20 -25.55 21.00 -26.95
CA ILE A 20 -24.12 20.98 -27.31
C ILE A 20 -23.29 21.74 -26.27
N LEU A 21 -23.73 22.93 -25.86
CA LEU A 21 -23.03 23.73 -24.84
C LEU A 21 -22.94 23.00 -23.49
N ILE A 22 -24.01 22.33 -23.06
CA ILE A 22 -24.01 21.50 -21.85
C ILE A 22 -23.01 20.34 -21.98
N VAL A 23 -22.99 19.64 -23.12
CA VAL A 23 -22.02 18.56 -23.36
C VAL A 23 -20.60 19.09 -23.30
N VAL A 24 -20.29 20.18 -24.01
CA VAL A 24 -18.95 20.80 -24.02
C VAL A 24 -18.55 21.25 -22.61
N MET A 25 -19.48 21.78 -21.81
CA MET A 25 -19.23 22.17 -20.43
C MET A 25 -19.05 20.97 -19.48
N ALA A 26 -19.68 19.84 -19.77
CA ALA A 26 -19.56 18.61 -18.97
C ALA A 26 -18.26 17.84 -19.24
N LEU A 27 -17.68 17.96 -20.44
CA LEU A 27 -16.41 17.32 -20.83
C LEU A 27 -15.29 17.44 -19.77
N PRO A 28 -14.95 18.63 -19.23
CA PRO A 28 -13.89 18.75 -18.22
C PRO A 28 -14.21 18.04 -16.91
N LEU A 29 -15.47 18.02 -16.48
CA LEU A 29 -15.90 17.33 -15.25
C LEU A 29 -15.79 15.80 -15.39
N VAL A 30 -16.22 15.29 -16.54
CA VAL A 30 -16.10 13.86 -16.88
C VAL A 30 -14.63 13.45 -16.94
N GLY A 31 -13.78 14.28 -17.56
CA GLY A 31 -12.33 14.05 -17.58
C GLY A 31 -11.75 13.94 -16.17
N LEU A 32 -12.01 14.91 -15.30
CA LEU A 32 -11.55 14.89 -13.90
C LEU A 32 -12.01 13.65 -13.13
N PHE A 33 -13.26 13.22 -13.34
CA PHE A 33 -13.81 12.03 -12.71
C PHE A 33 -13.08 10.75 -13.16
N PHE A 34 -12.85 10.58 -14.47
CA PHE A 34 -12.10 9.43 -15.00
C PHE A 34 -10.65 9.41 -14.53
N PHE A 35 -9.98 10.57 -14.43
CA PHE A 35 -8.62 10.65 -13.89
C PHE A 35 -8.58 10.18 -12.43
N ARG A 36 -9.49 10.66 -11.58
CA ARG A 36 -9.55 10.22 -10.17
C ARG A 36 -9.81 8.73 -10.03
N LEU A 37 -10.74 8.18 -10.83
CA LEU A 37 -11.04 6.75 -10.82
C LEU A 37 -9.81 5.92 -11.19
N TYR A 38 -9.05 6.36 -12.20
CA TYR A 38 -7.84 5.68 -12.65
C TYR A 38 -6.71 5.75 -11.62
N GLU A 39 -6.47 6.94 -11.03
CA GLU A 39 -5.45 7.13 -9.98
C GLU A 39 -5.73 6.27 -8.75
N ASN A 40 -6.99 6.21 -8.30
CA ASN A 40 -7.40 5.37 -7.18
C ASN A 40 -7.20 3.88 -7.48
N GLN A 41 -7.53 3.43 -8.70
CA GLN A 41 -7.36 2.03 -9.05
C GLN A 41 -5.87 1.63 -9.09
N LEU A 42 -5.00 2.51 -9.58
CA LEU A 42 -3.55 2.24 -9.61
C LEU A 42 -2.97 2.13 -8.20
N ILE A 43 -3.43 2.95 -7.25
CA ILE A 43 -3.01 2.88 -5.85
C ILE A 43 -3.48 1.58 -5.20
N ARG A 44 -4.76 1.22 -5.34
CA ARG A 44 -5.28 -0.04 -4.81
C ARG A 44 -4.59 -1.26 -5.42
N GLN A 45 -4.28 -1.21 -6.71
CA GLN A 45 -3.50 -2.26 -7.36
C GLN A 45 -2.08 -2.36 -6.78
N THR A 46 -1.41 -1.21 -6.56
CA THR A 46 -0.08 -1.17 -5.95
C THR A 46 -0.12 -1.72 -4.51
N GLU A 47 -1.11 -1.31 -3.72
CA GLU A 47 -1.30 -1.81 -2.37
C GLU A 47 -1.56 -3.32 -2.37
N GLY A 48 -2.42 -3.83 -3.26
CA GLY A 48 -2.68 -5.26 -3.41
C GLY A 48 -1.45 -6.07 -3.81
N GLU A 49 -0.61 -5.53 -4.69
CA GLU A 49 0.66 -6.15 -5.05
C GLU A 49 1.64 -6.17 -3.85
N LEU A 50 1.73 -5.08 -3.10
CA LEU A 50 2.54 -5.00 -1.88
C LEU A 50 2.03 -5.89 -0.75
N ILE A 51 0.70 -6.05 -0.62
CA ILE A 51 0.08 -7.03 0.29
C ILE A 51 0.53 -8.44 -0.09
N ALA A 52 0.41 -8.81 -1.37
CA ALA A 52 0.78 -10.14 -1.84
C ALA A 52 2.27 -10.44 -1.61
N GLN A 53 3.15 -9.50 -1.97
CA GLN A 53 4.59 -9.63 -1.76
C GLN A 53 4.94 -9.65 -0.27
N GLY A 54 4.36 -8.75 0.51
CA GLY A 54 4.55 -8.67 1.96
C GLY A 54 4.11 -9.94 2.68
N ALA A 55 2.97 -10.53 2.30
CA ALA A 55 2.48 -11.78 2.89
C ALA A 55 3.42 -12.96 2.63
N VAL A 56 3.98 -13.07 1.41
CA VAL A 56 4.97 -14.11 1.10
C VAL A 56 6.25 -13.91 1.91
N VAL A 57 6.78 -12.68 1.97
CA VAL A 57 7.97 -12.37 2.76
C VAL A 57 7.73 -12.62 4.25
N ALA A 58 6.56 -12.26 4.77
CA ALA A 58 6.19 -12.49 6.16
C ALA A 58 6.12 -13.99 6.49
N ALA A 59 5.51 -14.80 5.62
CA ALA A 59 5.43 -16.25 5.80
C ALA A 59 6.83 -16.92 5.78
N VAL A 60 7.70 -16.49 4.86
CA VAL A 60 9.09 -16.97 4.80
C VAL A 60 9.87 -16.54 6.04
N TYR A 61 9.69 -15.31 6.49
CA TYR A 61 10.36 -14.80 7.70
C TYR A 61 9.90 -15.54 8.96
N ALA A 62 8.59 -15.73 9.13
CA ALA A 62 8.02 -16.52 10.22
C ALA A 62 8.59 -17.95 10.26
N ARG A 63 8.77 -18.57 9.09
CA ARG A 63 9.41 -19.89 8.97
C ARG A 63 10.86 -19.87 9.44
N GLU A 64 11.65 -18.87 9.05
CA GLU A 64 13.06 -18.76 9.49
C GLU A 64 13.18 -18.48 10.99
N VAL A 65 12.27 -17.68 11.57
CA VAL A 65 12.22 -17.44 13.02
C VAL A 65 11.89 -18.73 13.78
N ARG A 66 10.90 -19.51 13.31
CA ARG A 66 10.60 -20.83 13.87
C ARG A 66 11.78 -21.80 13.75
N ALA A 67 12.43 -21.85 12.59
CA ALA A 67 13.58 -22.72 12.36
C ALA A 67 14.80 -22.35 13.21
N ALA A 68 14.97 -21.06 13.54
CA ALA A 68 16.02 -20.58 14.41
C ALA A 68 15.77 -20.88 15.90
N GLY A 69 14.56 -21.32 16.28
CA GLY A 69 14.22 -21.63 17.67
C GLY A 69 14.32 -20.42 18.60
N ILE A 70 13.93 -19.23 18.10
CA ILE A 70 13.97 -18.00 18.90
C ILE A 70 13.06 -18.14 20.13
N PRO A 71 13.57 -17.91 21.36
CA PRO A 71 12.77 -17.99 22.58
C PRO A 71 11.58 -17.03 22.54
N GLN A 72 10.46 -17.42 23.16
CA GLN A 72 9.24 -16.61 23.18
C GLN A 72 9.47 -15.23 23.82
N GLU A 73 10.38 -15.11 24.80
CA GLU A 73 10.70 -13.82 25.44
C GLU A 73 11.35 -12.80 24.49
N LYS A 74 11.92 -13.27 23.37
CA LYS A 74 12.54 -12.42 22.34
C LYS A 74 11.59 -12.05 21.22
N LEU A 75 10.39 -12.64 21.19
CA LEU A 75 9.38 -12.35 20.18
C LEU A 75 8.67 -11.02 20.49
N GLY A 76 7.84 -10.59 19.54
CA GLY A 76 7.04 -9.37 19.68
C GLY A 76 5.96 -9.48 20.74
N ALA A 77 5.20 -8.39 20.90
CA ALA A 77 4.04 -8.39 21.78
C ALA A 77 3.06 -9.49 21.36
N PRO A 78 2.42 -10.19 22.32
CA PRO A 78 1.39 -11.16 22.00
C PRO A 78 0.23 -10.43 21.32
N ILE A 79 -0.19 -10.96 20.17
CA ILE A 79 -1.33 -10.45 19.43
C ILE A 79 -2.57 -10.93 20.19
N SER A 80 -3.44 -9.99 20.59
CA SER A 80 -4.70 -10.38 21.21
C SER A 80 -5.57 -11.04 20.15
N ALA A 81 -6.05 -12.25 20.42
CA ALA A 81 -7.04 -12.89 19.57
C ALA A 81 -8.26 -11.97 19.48
N ASP A 82 -8.60 -11.52 18.26
CA ASP A 82 -9.82 -10.77 18.03
C ASP A 82 -11.02 -11.65 18.41
N PRO A 83 -11.84 -11.27 19.41
CA PRO A 83 -12.97 -12.08 19.84
C PRO A 83 -14.06 -12.23 18.76
N ALA A 84 -14.03 -11.41 17.70
CA ALA A 84 -14.88 -11.58 16.53
C ALA A 84 -14.33 -12.60 15.51
N ARG A 85 -13.10 -13.12 15.70
CA ARG A 85 -12.55 -14.19 14.87
C ARG A 85 -13.40 -15.45 15.02
N ASP A 86 -13.91 -15.92 13.90
CA ASP A 86 -14.43 -17.27 13.81
C ASP A 86 -13.25 -18.23 13.79
N ASN A 87 -12.99 -18.89 14.92
CA ASN A 87 -11.95 -19.91 15.04
C ASN A 87 -12.12 -21.06 14.03
N ASN A 88 -13.27 -21.17 13.36
CA ASN A 88 -13.56 -22.17 12.35
C ASN A 88 -13.30 -21.68 10.90
N TYR A 89 -12.95 -20.40 10.71
CA TYR A 89 -12.61 -19.82 9.42
C TYR A 89 -11.13 -19.39 9.37
N PRO A 90 -10.23 -20.20 8.77
CA PRO A 90 -8.79 -20.02 8.88
C PRO A 90 -8.20 -18.95 7.94
N TYR A 91 -9.04 -18.11 7.32
CA TYR A 91 -8.61 -17.16 6.30
C TYR A 91 -8.83 -15.73 6.76
N GLU A 92 -7.76 -14.93 6.74
CA GLU A 92 -7.77 -13.50 7.01
C GLU A 92 -7.31 -12.71 5.77
N PRO A 93 -8.19 -12.53 4.77
CA PRO A 93 -7.83 -11.76 3.57
C PRO A 93 -7.62 -10.28 3.92
N ILE A 94 -6.48 -9.75 3.50
CA ILE A 94 -6.18 -8.32 3.58
C ILE A 94 -6.56 -7.69 2.24
N GLU A 95 -7.61 -6.88 2.24
CA GLU A 95 -8.08 -6.18 1.05
C GLU A 95 -7.41 -4.79 0.90
N PRO A 96 -7.04 -4.39 -0.33
CA PRO A 96 -6.55 -3.04 -0.59
C PRO A 96 -7.61 -1.99 -0.27
N ARG A 97 -7.26 -1.01 0.59
CA ARG A 97 -8.17 0.00 1.11
C ARG A 97 -7.78 1.44 0.76
N LEU A 98 -6.54 1.68 0.35
CA LEU A 98 -6.04 3.03 0.08
C LEU A 98 -6.80 3.72 -1.05
N ASP A 99 -7.13 4.99 -0.83
CA ASP A 99 -7.89 5.82 -1.75
C ASP A 99 -7.38 7.27 -1.70
N LEU A 100 -6.83 7.76 -2.81
CA LEU A 100 -6.25 9.11 -2.89
C LEU A 100 -7.29 10.22 -2.69
N ALA A 101 -8.57 9.94 -2.91
CA ALA A 101 -9.62 10.92 -2.83
C ALA A 101 -10.17 11.10 -1.40
N SER A 102 -10.10 10.08 -0.56
CA SER A 102 -10.62 10.10 0.82
C SER A 102 -9.54 10.05 1.89
N ASP A 103 -8.39 9.45 1.61
CA ASP A 103 -7.35 9.23 2.62
C ASP A 103 -6.42 10.44 2.72
N ASP A 104 -6.00 10.73 3.94
CA ASP A 104 -5.04 11.79 4.19
C ASP A 104 -3.65 11.37 3.69
N VAL A 105 -3.04 12.23 2.86
CA VAL A 105 -1.66 12.02 2.43
C VAL A 105 -0.72 12.44 3.56
N MET A 106 -0.14 11.46 4.22
CA MET A 106 0.79 11.62 5.32
C MET A 106 2.09 12.34 4.90
N PRO A 107 2.75 13.03 5.84
CA PRO A 107 4.08 13.57 5.58
C PRO A 107 5.07 12.45 5.25
N MET A 108 6.24 12.87 4.77
CA MET A 108 7.36 11.94 4.56
C MET A 108 7.60 11.07 5.79
N ARG A 109 7.95 9.80 5.55
CA ARG A 109 8.35 8.88 6.61
C ARG A 109 9.46 9.52 7.45
N PRO A 110 9.29 9.62 8.78
CA PRO A 110 10.35 10.08 9.67
C PRO A 110 11.65 9.32 9.41
N ALA A 111 12.79 10.01 9.56
CA ALA A 111 14.09 9.37 9.44
C ALA A 111 14.24 8.26 10.49
N ALA A 112 14.86 7.15 10.09
CA ALA A 112 15.17 6.07 11.00
C ALA A 112 16.22 6.51 12.03
N ALA A 113 16.13 5.96 13.25
CA ALA A 113 17.06 6.27 14.33
C ALA A 113 18.06 5.12 14.54
N PRO A 114 19.34 5.36 14.86
CA PRO A 114 20.30 4.28 15.09
C PRO A 114 19.85 3.33 16.20
N ALA A 115 19.91 2.01 15.94
CA ALA A 115 19.54 1.00 16.92
C ALA A 115 20.30 -0.32 16.71
N ALA A 116 20.67 -0.99 17.80
CA ALA A 116 21.30 -2.31 17.71
C ALA A 116 20.24 -3.38 17.44
N SER A 117 20.37 -4.15 16.35
CA SER A 117 19.55 -5.33 16.08
C SER A 117 19.94 -6.50 16.98
N ASP A 118 18.98 -7.37 17.31
CA ASP A 118 19.29 -8.62 18.02
C ASP A 118 20.08 -9.54 17.08
N PRO A 119 21.23 -10.11 17.51
CA PRO A 119 22.07 -10.95 16.67
C PRO A 119 21.34 -12.14 16.03
N ALA A 120 20.35 -12.73 16.72
CA ALA A 120 19.61 -13.87 16.21
C ALA A 120 18.70 -13.45 15.02
N PHE A 121 18.06 -12.30 15.13
CA PHE A 121 17.27 -11.72 14.04
C PHE A 121 18.15 -11.17 12.92
N ALA A 122 19.31 -10.59 13.23
CA ALA A 122 20.28 -10.15 12.24
C ALA A 122 20.78 -11.32 11.37
N ALA A 123 21.01 -12.50 11.96
CA ALA A 123 21.38 -13.70 11.22
C ALA A 123 20.28 -14.17 10.25
N ILE A 124 19.01 -14.06 10.64
CA ILE A 124 17.87 -14.34 9.74
C ILE A 124 17.82 -13.30 8.61
N GLY A 125 17.99 -12.01 8.95
CA GLY A 125 18.08 -10.93 7.97
C GLY A 125 19.15 -11.22 6.91
N ALA A 126 20.36 -11.59 7.33
CA ALA A 126 21.45 -11.94 6.43
C ALA A 126 21.13 -13.10 5.47
N LYS A 127 20.37 -14.11 5.92
CA LYS A 127 19.90 -15.21 5.07
C LYS A 127 18.88 -14.75 4.02
N LEU A 128 18.00 -13.82 4.40
CA LEU A 128 16.90 -13.36 3.55
C LEU A 128 17.29 -12.20 2.62
N SER A 129 18.38 -11.48 2.89
CA SER A 129 18.83 -10.34 2.09
C SER A 129 18.91 -10.64 0.59
N GLY A 130 19.49 -11.78 0.20
CA GLY A 130 19.60 -12.14 -1.22
C GLY A 130 18.24 -12.33 -1.90
N ILE A 131 17.26 -12.89 -1.19
CA ILE A 131 15.89 -13.04 -1.72
C ILE A 131 15.23 -11.67 -1.88
N LEU A 132 15.39 -10.78 -0.90
CA LEU A 132 14.84 -9.42 -0.96
C LEU A 132 15.46 -8.60 -2.11
N ASP A 133 16.77 -8.70 -2.31
CA ASP A 133 17.48 -8.00 -3.38
C ASP A 133 17.04 -8.48 -4.77
N GLU A 134 16.93 -9.79 -4.98
CA GLU A 134 16.42 -10.35 -6.25
C GLU A 134 14.95 -10.00 -6.50
N THR A 135 14.14 -9.99 -5.43
CA THR A 135 12.73 -9.57 -5.52
C THR A 135 12.62 -8.10 -5.89
N GLN A 136 13.42 -7.23 -5.27
CA GLN A 136 13.44 -5.79 -5.56
C GLN A 136 13.88 -5.49 -7.00
N LYS A 137 14.82 -6.25 -7.58
CA LYS A 137 15.22 -6.09 -8.99
C LYS A 137 14.07 -6.32 -9.97
N THR A 138 13.15 -7.23 -9.62
CA THR A 138 12.01 -7.58 -10.48
C THR A 138 10.81 -6.67 -10.24
N THR A 139 10.48 -6.41 -8.98
CA THR A 139 9.24 -5.72 -8.57
C THR A 139 9.42 -4.21 -8.39
N LEU A 140 10.66 -3.75 -8.22
CA LEU A 140 11.03 -2.39 -7.82
C LEU A 140 10.47 -1.94 -6.46
N ALA A 141 9.82 -2.84 -5.72
CA ALA A 141 9.35 -2.59 -4.37
C ALA A 141 10.53 -2.55 -3.39
N GLY A 142 10.53 -1.57 -2.50
CA GLY A 142 11.53 -1.47 -1.44
C GLY A 142 11.11 -2.29 -0.23
N PHE A 143 11.92 -3.28 0.17
CA PHE A 143 11.65 -4.12 1.34
C PHE A 143 12.49 -3.67 2.53
N ARG A 144 11.88 -3.67 3.73
CA ARG A 144 12.59 -3.53 5.00
C ARG A 144 12.05 -4.60 5.94
N LEU A 145 12.91 -5.54 6.30
CA LEU A 145 12.59 -6.59 7.27
C LEU A 145 13.00 -6.11 8.65
N LEU A 146 12.11 -6.20 9.64
CA LEU A 146 12.30 -5.65 10.97
C LEU A 146 12.34 -6.75 12.03
N ASP A 147 13.16 -6.56 13.07
CA ASP A 147 13.07 -7.33 14.31
C ASP A 147 11.84 -6.90 15.14
N PRO A 148 11.48 -7.62 16.22
CA PRO A 148 10.32 -7.28 17.06
C PRO A 148 10.38 -5.91 17.76
N ARG A 149 11.54 -5.25 17.77
CA ARG A 149 11.71 -3.88 18.30
C ARG A 149 11.64 -2.82 17.19
N GLY A 150 11.31 -3.22 15.97
CA GLY A 150 11.24 -2.35 14.81
C GLY A 150 12.60 -1.94 14.27
N VAL A 151 13.67 -2.72 14.51
CA VAL A 151 15.00 -2.48 13.95
C VAL A 151 15.16 -3.22 12.62
N VAL A 152 15.62 -2.54 11.59
CA VAL A 152 15.85 -3.12 10.26
C VAL A 152 17.00 -4.14 10.33
N ILE A 153 16.69 -5.37 9.96
CA ILE A 153 17.63 -6.49 9.89
C ILE A 153 18.01 -6.87 8.46
N ALA A 154 17.22 -6.48 7.47
CA ALA A 154 17.51 -6.66 6.05
C ALA A 154 16.72 -5.70 5.17
N GLY A 155 17.22 -5.48 3.94
CA GLY A 155 16.57 -4.68 2.92
C GLY A 155 16.94 -3.20 2.97
N GLY A 156 17.52 -2.70 1.86
CA GLY A 156 17.95 -1.31 1.72
C GLY A 156 19.18 -0.93 2.55
N ASP A 157 19.35 0.37 2.74
CA ASP A 157 20.48 1.04 3.39
C ASP A 157 20.25 1.35 4.89
N GLU A 158 19.09 0.97 5.41
CA GLU A 158 18.65 1.29 6.78
C GLU A 158 18.95 0.17 7.79
N ILE A 159 19.74 -0.84 7.44
CA ILE A 159 20.09 -1.96 8.35
C ILE A 159 20.74 -1.42 9.63
N GLY A 160 20.25 -1.85 10.79
CA GLY A 160 20.68 -1.31 12.09
C GLY A 160 20.06 0.06 12.44
N GLN A 161 19.00 0.45 11.75
CA GLN A 161 18.18 1.61 12.12
C GLN A 161 16.80 1.14 12.60
N SER A 162 16.21 1.87 13.54
CA SER A 162 14.86 1.66 14.05
C SER A 162 13.85 2.50 13.28
N LEU A 163 12.78 1.84 12.86
CA LEU A 163 11.57 2.43 12.31
C LEU A 163 10.39 2.37 13.29
N SER A 164 10.61 2.04 14.56
CA SER A 164 9.55 1.97 15.61
C SER A 164 8.80 3.30 15.82
N GLY A 165 9.40 4.42 15.44
CA GLY A 165 8.78 5.74 15.43
C GLY A 165 7.75 5.96 14.31
N VAL A 166 7.73 5.09 13.29
CA VAL A 166 6.84 5.19 12.13
C VAL A 166 5.47 4.57 12.46
N GLU A 167 4.38 5.24 12.09
CA GLU A 167 3.01 4.87 12.46
C GLU A 167 2.59 3.50 11.94
N GLU A 168 2.75 3.26 10.64
CA GLU A 168 2.42 1.99 10.00
C GLU A 168 3.26 0.83 10.56
N VAL A 169 4.53 1.10 10.92
CA VAL A 169 5.41 0.09 11.51
C VAL A 169 4.94 -0.27 12.92
N ARG A 170 4.56 0.72 13.73
CA ARG A 170 4.04 0.48 15.08
C ARG A 170 2.75 -0.33 15.06
N ALA A 171 1.85 -0.05 14.12
CA ALA A 171 0.64 -0.83 13.92
C ALA A 171 0.97 -2.30 13.57
N ALA A 172 1.87 -2.53 12.62
CA ALA A 172 2.30 -3.88 12.26
C ALA A 172 3.01 -4.63 13.40
N LEU A 173 3.83 -3.94 14.20
CA LEU A 173 4.47 -4.53 15.39
C LEU A 173 3.45 -4.91 16.49
N SER A 174 2.25 -4.31 16.47
CA SER A 174 1.13 -4.71 17.33
C SER A 174 0.25 -5.81 16.75
N GLY A 175 0.60 -6.35 15.57
CA GLY A 175 -0.16 -7.40 14.88
C GLY A 175 -1.20 -6.88 13.88
N ALA A 176 -1.28 -5.57 13.63
CA ALA A 176 -2.28 -5.00 12.73
C ALA A 176 -1.65 -4.58 11.39
N TYR A 177 -2.19 -5.08 10.28
CA TYR A 177 -1.84 -4.57 8.96
C TYR A 177 -2.05 -3.05 8.87
N ALA A 178 -1.08 -2.35 8.28
CA ALA A 178 -1.19 -0.93 8.00
C ALA A 178 -0.68 -0.59 6.60
N SER A 179 -1.30 0.43 6.02
CA SER A 179 -0.94 0.98 4.71
C SER A 179 -1.16 2.47 4.74
N GLU A 180 -0.24 3.23 4.13
CA GLU A 180 -0.22 4.69 4.20
C GLU A 180 0.22 5.31 2.87
N LEU A 181 -0.40 6.42 2.51
CA LEU A 181 0.05 7.29 1.42
C LEU A 181 0.95 8.37 1.99
N ARG A 182 2.25 8.38 1.64
CA ARG A 182 3.20 9.40 2.13
C ARG A 182 3.73 10.29 1.03
N LEU A 183 3.97 11.56 1.33
CA LEU A 183 4.59 12.51 0.40
C LEU A 183 5.99 12.07 -0.02
N ARG A 184 6.26 12.16 -1.32
CA ARG A 184 7.58 12.01 -1.94
C ARG A 184 8.28 13.37 -1.94
N ILE A 185 9.53 13.45 -1.48
CA ILE A 185 10.37 14.65 -1.72
C ILE A 185 10.51 14.83 -3.23
N PRO A 186 10.17 16.00 -3.80
CA PRO A 186 10.58 16.37 -5.12
C PRO A 186 12.00 16.93 -5.03
N ASP A 187 12.97 16.19 -5.54
CA ASP A 187 14.21 16.82 -6.05
C ASP A 187 13.98 17.32 -7.49
N GLN A 188 12.73 17.37 -7.93
CA GLN A 188 12.31 17.79 -9.28
C GLN A 188 11.05 18.66 -9.19
N PRO A 189 10.92 19.71 -10.01
CA PRO A 189 9.74 20.55 -10.04
C PRO A 189 8.48 19.70 -10.27
N PRO A 190 7.32 20.12 -9.72
CA PRO A 190 6.08 19.40 -9.90
C PRO A 190 5.82 19.18 -11.40
N PRO A 191 5.41 17.97 -11.80
CA PRO A 191 5.18 17.66 -13.19
C PRO A 191 4.08 18.59 -13.74
N PRO A 192 4.10 18.90 -15.06
CA PRO A 192 3.02 19.64 -15.69
C PRO A 192 1.68 18.95 -15.40
N LEU A 193 0.60 19.73 -15.28
CA LEU A 193 -0.77 19.26 -14.97
C LEU A 193 -1.28 18.12 -15.89
N TYR A 194 -0.61 17.89 -17.03
CA TYR A 194 -0.95 16.89 -18.04
C TYR A 194 -0.04 15.64 -18.03
N SER A 195 0.85 15.48 -17.04
CA SER A 195 1.79 14.35 -17.00
C SER A 195 1.18 13.12 -16.32
N VAL A 196 0.76 12.17 -17.15
CA VAL A 196 0.10 10.92 -16.73
C VAL A 196 1.07 9.93 -16.03
N SER A 197 2.37 9.97 -16.36
CA SER A 197 3.35 8.94 -15.92
C SER A 197 4.21 9.33 -14.71
N ARG A 198 4.19 10.59 -14.27
CA ARG A 198 5.11 11.12 -13.24
C ARG A 198 4.41 11.93 -12.14
N GLY A 199 3.08 11.82 -12.04
CA GLY A 199 2.18 12.77 -11.38
C GLY A 199 1.93 12.60 -9.88
N THR A 200 2.09 11.40 -9.32
CA THR A 200 1.74 11.19 -7.91
C THR A 200 2.90 11.58 -7.00
N ARG A 201 2.74 12.71 -6.29
CA ARG A 201 3.62 13.14 -5.19
C ARG A 201 3.58 12.20 -3.98
N VAL A 202 3.05 10.98 -4.14
CA VAL A 202 2.79 10.04 -3.07
C VAL A 202 3.53 8.72 -3.33
N ARG A 203 3.89 8.05 -2.24
CA ARG A 203 4.39 6.68 -2.23
C ARG A 203 3.45 5.87 -1.36
N VAL A 204 3.13 4.66 -1.83
CA VAL A 204 2.38 3.67 -1.06
C VAL A 204 3.36 2.96 -0.14
N PHE A 205 3.07 2.94 1.15
CA PHE A 205 3.77 2.15 2.14
C PHE A 205 2.82 1.09 2.67
N VAL A 206 3.32 -0.13 2.84
CA VAL A 206 2.60 -1.25 3.46
C VAL A 206 3.48 -1.83 4.55
N ALA A 207 2.90 -2.02 5.72
CA ALA A 207 3.52 -2.69 6.86
C ALA A 207 2.73 -3.98 7.15
N MET A 208 3.35 -5.11 6.82
CA MET A 208 2.78 -6.43 7.00
C MET A 208 3.24 -7.00 8.35
N PRO A 209 2.34 -7.35 9.29
CA PRO A 209 2.71 -8.05 10.51
C PRO A 209 3.26 -9.45 10.20
N VAL A 210 4.17 -9.94 11.05
CA VAL A 210 4.72 -11.30 10.95
C VAL A 210 4.29 -12.05 12.19
N GLU A 211 3.36 -12.98 12.00
CA GLU A 211 2.78 -13.78 13.06
C GLU A 211 3.39 -15.18 13.04
N LEU A 212 3.66 -15.74 14.23
CA LEU A 212 4.31 -17.05 14.36
C LEU A 212 3.31 -18.16 14.66
N ASP A 213 2.32 -17.85 15.47
CA ASP A 213 1.21 -18.70 15.88
C ASP A 213 -0.06 -17.87 15.67
N GLY A 214 -0.87 -18.23 14.66
CA GLY A 214 -2.13 -17.54 14.34
C GLY A 214 -3.20 -17.73 15.41
#